data_AF-A0A3D4QU81-F1
#
_entry.id   AF-A0A3D4QU81-F1
#
_cell.length_a   1.000
_cell.length_b   1.000
_cell.length_c   1.000
_cell.angle_alpha   90.00
_cell.angle_beta   90.00
_cell.angle_gamma   90.00
#
_symmetry.space_group_name_H-M   'P 1'
#
loop_
_entity.id
_entity.type
_entity.pdbx_description
1 polymer ?
#
loop_
_entity_poly.entity_id
_entity_poly.type
_entity_poly.pdbx_seq_one_letter_code
_entity_poly.pdbx_strand_id
1 'polypeptide(L)'
;KSEKPVILYIDGDNGKVSVFEDFIEAVDSHLICEDLTDHFGKVHEKKHHVAVICTGRAGKTSPMAMLNFSMYDIPRKGVRMKQAGRGGIGMVLEDKNIKAIVVRTSKPIGNFNDPADEKTLNELGQIVHKECLKLDRGYLNMRRVGTPQLVKYCNAVHLLPVNNYKYGSHPESWKVADPIWEKLFSQDKPDGCWYGCTMQCAKSVSGFELKTGPYKGHHVLVDGPEYETLAAVGPNCGIFSPSHILEMNFYLDTYGMDSISAGTGMAFIMECYEAGVIDKEKTGGLELYFGNQDAALELLHQMADGVGFGAIANKGIRYMKKYFEENYGADPKFLHDIGMENKGLEYSEYVTKDTPAQWSGYAMANKGPQHDETWMMGMELSNFIPTNERRAEEILWFSLFRTWMGLVGLCKMPWADIAPADNATKPHPFRIQEHVD
;
A
#
# COMPACT_ATOMS: atom_id res chain seq x y z
N LYS A 1 11.91 4.10 25.51
CA LYS A 1 10.59 4.68 25.13
C LYS A 1 10.47 6.00 25.85
N SER A 2 9.80 6.99 25.26
CA SER A 2 9.56 8.27 25.96
C SER A 2 8.46 8.09 27.01
N GLU A 3 8.50 8.86 28.09
CA GLU A 3 7.45 8.88 29.13
C GLU A 3 6.19 9.63 28.68
N LYS A 4 6.35 10.60 27.78
CA LYS A 4 5.27 11.38 27.16
C LYS A 4 5.35 11.30 25.64
N PRO A 5 4.26 11.56 24.90
CA PRO A 5 4.31 11.74 23.45
C PRO A 5 5.33 12.81 23.06
N VAL A 6 6.20 12.49 22.09
CA VAL A 6 7.25 13.39 21.59
C VAL A 6 7.28 13.45 20.06
N ILE A 7 7.76 14.58 19.55
CA ILE A 7 8.11 14.77 18.15
C ILE A 7 9.64 14.78 18.03
N LEU A 8 10.19 13.87 17.23
CA LEU A 8 11.60 13.87 16.87
C LEU A 8 11.81 14.81 15.70
N TYR A 9 12.75 15.75 15.80
CA TYR A 9 13.07 16.69 14.73
C TYR A 9 14.53 16.53 14.30
N ILE A 10 14.73 16.23 13.03
CA ILE A 10 16.03 16.06 12.39
C ILE A 10 16.29 17.29 11.52
N ASP A 11 17.21 18.12 11.98
CA ASP A 11 17.77 19.24 11.23
C ASP A 11 18.89 18.73 10.32
N GLY A 12 18.53 18.41 9.08
CA GLY A 12 19.46 17.92 8.07
C GLY A 12 20.49 18.96 7.64
N ASP A 13 20.24 20.26 7.84
CA ASP A 13 21.20 21.32 7.49
C ASP A 13 22.36 21.36 8.50
N ASN A 14 22.05 21.14 9.77
CA ASN A 14 23.02 21.25 10.88
C ASN A 14 23.45 19.91 11.47
N GLY A 15 22.91 18.79 10.98
CA GLY A 15 23.17 17.45 11.49
C GLY A 15 22.74 17.27 12.96
N LYS A 16 21.66 17.92 13.38
CA LYS A 16 21.18 17.90 14.78
C LYS A 16 19.86 17.18 14.89
N VAL A 17 19.71 16.46 16.00
CA VAL A 17 18.44 15.84 16.39
C VAL A 17 17.95 16.50 17.67
N SER A 18 16.71 16.97 17.65
CA SER A 18 16.00 17.55 18.78
C SER A 18 14.76 16.71 19.10
N VAL A 19 14.34 16.76 20.37
CA VAL A 19 13.12 16.11 20.84
C VAL A 19 12.22 17.19 21.42
N PHE A 20 11.01 17.29 20.91
CA PHE A 20 9.98 18.20 21.44
C PHE A 20 8.92 17.36 22.15
N GLU A 21 8.38 17.86 23.28
CA GLU A 21 7.09 17.34 23.76
C GLU A 21 6.03 17.58 22.67
N ASP A 22 5.07 16.66 22.54
CA ASP A 22 3.97 16.82 21.59
C ASP A 22 3.22 18.14 21.83
N PHE A 23 3.09 18.94 20.77
CA PHE A 23 2.50 20.27 20.79
C PHE A 23 1.35 20.41 19.79
N ILE A 24 0.94 19.32 19.14
CA ILE A 24 -0.17 19.30 18.18
C ILE A 24 -1.32 18.43 18.71
N GLU A 25 -2.56 18.83 18.41
CA GLU A 25 -3.75 18.05 18.79
C GLU A 25 -4.08 16.94 17.79
N ALA A 26 -3.62 17.07 16.54
CA ALA A 26 -3.93 16.16 15.46
C ALA A 26 -3.55 14.72 15.80
N VAL A 27 -4.49 13.78 15.64
CA VAL A 27 -4.26 12.33 15.87
C VAL A 27 -4.23 11.49 14.61
N ASP A 28 -4.69 12.04 13.50
CA ASP A 28 -4.71 11.36 12.21
C ASP A 28 -3.58 11.82 11.31
N SER A 29 -3.07 10.89 10.50
CA SER A 29 -1.81 11.07 9.75
C SER A 29 -1.84 12.29 8.83
N HIS A 30 -2.95 12.53 8.12
CA HIS A 30 -3.02 13.64 7.16
C HIS A 30 -2.91 15.00 7.88
N LEU A 31 -3.60 15.17 9.01
CA LEU A 31 -3.52 16.39 9.83
C LEU A 31 -2.16 16.53 10.51
N ILE A 32 -1.60 15.45 11.07
CA ILE A 32 -0.25 15.47 11.66
C ILE A 32 0.78 15.92 10.61
N CYS A 33 0.68 15.38 9.40
CA CYS A 33 1.58 15.73 8.31
C CYS A 33 1.39 17.18 7.86
N GLU A 34 0.15 17.69 7.77
CA GLU A 34 -0.15 19.08 7.44
C GLU A 34 0.37 20.05 8.51
N ASP A 35 0.01 19.84 9.78
CA ASP A 35 0.39 20.71 10.89
C ASP A 35 1.91 20.84 11.03
N LEU A 36 2.64 19.72 10.96
CA LEU A 36 4.09 19.72 11.10
C LEU A 36 4.79 20.26 9.84
N THR A 37 4.26 19.99 8.66
CA THR A 37 4.78 20.59 7.42
C THR A 37 4.62 22.11 7.44
N ASP A 38 3.48 22.61 7.93
CA ASP A 38 3.20 24.03 8.03
C ASP A 38 4.07 24.70 9.08
N HIS A 39 4.20 24.08 10.25
CA HIS A 39 5.04 24.57 11.35
C HIS A 39 6.52 24.70 10.95
N PHE A 40 7.10 23.64 10.38
CA PHE A 40 8.54 23.60 10.05
C PHE A 40 8.88 24.19 8.67
N GLY A 41 7.91 24.21 7.75
CA GLY A 41 8.05 24.80 6.41
C GLY A 41 7.88 26.33 6.42
N LYS A 42 7.00 26.86 7.29
CA LYS A 42 6.65 28.29 7.49
C LYS A 42 6.01 29.00 6.29
N VAL A 43 6.52 28.80 5.08
CA VAL A 43 6.02 29.42 3.83
C VAL A 43 5.86 28.35 2.75
N HIS A 44 4.91 28.55 1.84
CA HIS A 44 4.51 27.58 0.81
C HIS A 44 5.70 26.98 0.05
N GLU A 45 6.63 27.82 -0.40
CA GLU A 45 7.79 27.43 -1.19
C GLU A 45 8.81 26.62 -0.39
N LYS A 46 8.75 26.64 0.94
CA LYS A 46 9.67 25.90 1.82
C LYS A 46 9.03 24.66 2.45
N LYS A 47 7.74 24.43 2.27
CA LYS A 47 7.05 23.24 2.79
C LYS A 47 7.62 21.93 2.20
N HIS A 48 8.11 21.95 0.96
CA HIS A 48 8.78 20.79 0.32
C HIS A 48 10.15 20.43 0.93
N HIS A 49 10.67 21.23 1.86
CA HIS A 49 11.88 20.92 2.61
C HIS A 49 11.60 20.00 3.82
N VAL A 50 10.33 19.75 4.12
CA VAL A 50 9.88 19.01 5.29
C VAL A 50 9.30 17.68 4.83
N ALA A 51 9.74 16.59 5.48
CA ALA A 51 9.11 15.29 5.42
C ALA A 51 8.69 14.90 6.84
N VAL A 52 7.48 14.37 6.97
CA VAL A 52 6.91 13.93 8.24
C VAL A 52 6.67 12.43 8.16
N ILE A 53 7.15 11.69 9.15
CA ILE A 53 6.88 10.27 9.33
C ILE A 53 6.00 10.13 10.56
N CYS A 54 4.81 9.57 10.40
CA CYS A 54 3.88 9.37 11.51
C CYS A 54 3.00 8.13 11.28
N THR A 55 2.21 7.78 12.28
CA THR A 55 1.05 6.89 12.14
C THR A 55 -0.21 7.70 12.48
N GLY A 56 -1.37 7.18 12.10
CA GLY A 56 -2.65 7.73 12.54
C GLY A 56 -3.14 7.05 13.82
N ARG A 57 -4.37 7.39 14.23
CA ARG A 57 -4.95 6.96 15.50
C ARG A 57 -5.03 5.43 15.69
N ALA A 58 -5.06 4.65 14.61
CA ALA A 58 -5.04 3.19 14.69
C ALA A 58 -3.76 2.64 15.33
N GLY A 59 -2.65 3.41 15.33
CA GLY A 59 -1.39 3.03 15.96
C GLY A 59 -1.51 2.72 17.46
N LYS A 60 -2.53 3.24 18.14
CA LYS A 60 -2.76 3.00 19.57
C LYS A 60 -3.44 1.66 19.86
N THR A 61 -4.15 1.10 18.88
CA THR A 61 -5.10 0.00 19.11
C THR A 61 -4.91 -1.19 18.19
N SER A 62 -4.24 -1.01 17.05
CA SER A 62 -4.20 -1.99 15.96
C SER A 62 -2.78 -2.46 15.62
N PRO A 63 -2.51 -3.79 15.64
CA PRO A 63 -1.28 -4.35 15.10
C PRO A 63 -1.17 -4.23 13.57
N MET A 64 -2.21 -3.77 12.86
CA MET A 64 -2.16 -3.45 11.43
C MET A 64 -1.68 -2.02 11.17
N ALA A 65 -1.31 -1.26 12.20
CA ALA A 65 -0.93 0.13 12.03
C ALA A 65 0.36 0.30 11.21
N MET A 66 0.33 1.28 10.32
CA MET A 66 1.38 1.55 9.35
C MET A 66 2.03 2.92 9.55
N LEU A 67 3.16 3.16 8.87
CA LEU A 67 3.77 4.48 8.83
C LEU A 67 3.44 5.20 7.53
N ASN A 68 3.03 6.45 7.64
CA ASN A 68 2.90 7.41 6.55
C ASN A 68 4.15 8.30 6.49
N PHE A 69 4.66 8.50 5.29
CA PHE A 69 5.78 9.36 4.94
C PHE A 69 5.26 10.47 4.05
N SER A 70 5.42 11.70 4.50
CA SER A 70 4.85 12.85 3.83
C SER A 70 5.83 13.51 2.86
N MET A 71 5.28 14.07 1.80
CA MET A 71 5.95 15.06 0.96
C MET A 71 4.97 16.18 0.62
N TYR A 72 5.46 17.41 0.56
CA TYR A 72 4.63 18.53 0.12
C TYR A 72 4.63 18.65 -1.41
N ASP A 73 3.45 18.56 -2.02
CA ASP A 73 3.26 18.76 -3.45
C ASP A 73 2.97 20.25 -3.72
N ILE A 74 3.99 20.98 -4.18
CA ILE A 74 3.88 22.42 -4.47
C ILE A 74 2.76 22.70 -5.49
N PRO A 75 2.71 22.04 -6.67
CA PRO A 75 1.62 22.23 -7.63
C PRO A 75 0.22 21.99 -7.05
N ARG A 76 0.04 20.98 -6.19
CA ARG A 76 -1.26 20.67 -5.56
C ARG A 76 -1.54 21.47 -4.30
N LYS A 77 -0.54 22.18 -3.78
CA LYS A 77 -0.60 22.95 -2.52
C LYS A 77 -1.00 22.10 -1.30
N GLY A 78 -0.71 20.81 -1.33
CA GLY A 78 -1.14 19.86 -0.32
C GLY A 78 -0.06 18.85 0.04
N VAL A 79 -0.25 18.20 1.18
CA VAL A 79 0.62 17.10 1.60
C VAL A 79 0.14 15.80 0.97
N ARG A 80 1.09 15.05 0.41
CA ARG A 80 0.87 13.67 -0.06
C ARG A 80 1.52 12.71 0.92
N MET A 81 0.93 11.52 1.06
CA MET A 81 1.42 10.48 1.96
C MET A 81 1.79 9.22 1.17
N LYS A 82 2.88 8.58 1.58
CA LYS A 82 3.35 7.30 1.07
C LYS A 82 3.57 6.34 2.23
N GLN A 83 3.26 5.07 2.03
CA GLN A 83 3.09 4.14 3.13
C GLN A 83 4.26 3.15 3.21
N ALA A 84 4.80 2.97 4.42
CA ALA A 84 5.41 1.71 4.81
C ALA A 84 4.32 0.88 5.51
N GLY A 85 3.56 0.16 4.68
CA GLY A 85 2.22 -0.32 5.01
C GLY A 85 2.15 -1.47 6.03
N ARG A 86 3.01 -2.48 5.90
CA ARG A 86 2.73 -3.80 6.48
C ARG A 86 3.59 -4.12 7.69
N GLY A 87 3.06 -4.98 8.57
CA GLY A 87 3.81 -5.56 9.69
C GLY A 87 3.75 -4.78 11.02
N GLY A 88 2.80 -3.85 11.17
CA GLY A 88 2.49 -3.24 12.47
C GLY A 88 3.49 -2.21 12.97
N ILE A 89 4.31 -1.64 12.08
CA ILE A 89 5.36 -0.69 12.46
C ILE A 89 4.82 0.66 12.97
N GLY A 90 3.58 1.03 12.63
CA GLY A 90 2.91 2.20 13.20
C GLY A 90 2.65 2.01 14.70
N MET A 91 2.25 0.81 15.12
CA MET A 91 2.06 0.48 16.54
C MET A 91 3.38 0.52 17.32
N VAL A 92 4.49 0.15 16.68
CA VAL A 92 5.83 0.24 17.28
C VAL A 92 6.26 1.70 17.50
N LEU A 93 5.84 2.63 16.63
CA LEU A 93 6.10 4.06 16.80
C LEU A 93 5.33 4.62 18.00
N GLU A 94 4.03 4.30 18.09
CA GLU A 94 3.16 4.68 19.22
C GLU A 94 3.62 4.04 20.54
N ASP A 95 4.04 2.77 20.53
CA ASP A 95 4.60 2.08 21.69
C ASP A 95 5.87 2.76 22.24
N LYS A 96 6.55 3.56 21.42
CA LYS A 96 7.71 4.37 21.84
C LYS A 96 7.32 5.78 22.31
N ASN A 97 6.04 6.12 22.29
CA ASN A 97 5.49 7.46 22.48
C ASN A 97 6.09 8.47 21.50
N ILE A 98 6.35 8.05 20.25
CA ILE A 98 6.82 8.95 19.19
C ILE A 98 5.60 9.31 18.34
N LYS A 99 5.19 10.58 18.43
CA LYS A 99 4.06 11.12 17.65
C LYS A 99 4.41 11.22 16.17
N ALA A 100 5.58 11.76 15.89
CA ALA A 100 6.09 11.95 14.55
C ALA A 100 7.62 12.07 14.55
N ILE A 101 8.21 11.79 13.40
CA ILE A 101 9.59 12.12 13.06
C ILE A 101 9.53 13.13 11.93
N VAL A 102 10.07 14.33 12.17
CA VAL A 102 10.14 15.39 11.18
C VAL A 102 11.58 15.49 10.70
N VAL A 103 11.77 15.44 9.39
CA VAL A 103 13.06 15.70 8.74
C VAL A 103 12.94 17.00 7.96
N ARG A 104 13.86 17.94 8.22
CA ARG A 104 13.95 19.18 7.44
C ARG A 104 15.35 19.32 6.84
N THR A 105 15.40 19.56 5.54
CA THR A 105 16.64 19.93 4.82
C THR A 105 16.38 21.07 3.83
N SER A 106 17.26 22.06 3.78
CA SER A 106 17.24 23.13 2.78
C SER A 106 17.67 22.69 1.39
N LYS A 107 18.18 21.47 1.25
CA LYS A 107 18.74 20.91 0.01
C LYS A 107 18.07 19.59 -0.38
N PRO A 108 16.77 19.56 -0.67
CA PRO A 108 16.11 18.37 -1.21
C PRO A 108 16.44 18.20 -2.72
N ILE A 109 17.73 18.23 -3.09
CA ILE A 109 18.21 18.18 -4.48
C ILE A 109 18.94 16.87 -4.76
N GLY A 110 18.85 16.38 -6.00
CA GLY A 110 19.25 15.02 -6.39
C GLY A 110 20.72 14.65 -6.18
N ASN A 111 21.64 15.63 -6.18
CA ASN A 111 23.09 15.37 -6.10
C ASN A 111 23.64 15.59 -4.67
N PHE A 112 22.76 15.66 -3.66
CA PHE A 112 23.16 15.89 -2.27
C PHE A 112 23.87 14.67 -1.62
N ASN A 113 23.93 13.54 -2.33
CA ASN A 113 24.54 12.30 -1.85
C ASN A 113 26.02 12.11 -2.27
N ASP A 114 26.67 13.13 -2.85
CA ASP A 114 28.07 13.11 -3.29
C ASP A 114 28.46 11.80 -4.01
N PRO A 115 27.83 11.51 -5.18
CA PRO A 115 28.01 10.23 -5.84
C PRO A 115 29.46 10.01 -6.27
N ALA A 116 29.98 8.79 -6.04
CA ALA A 116 31.36 8.44 -6.37
C ALA A 116 31.68 8.62 -7.88
N ASP A 117 30.68 8.44 -8.74
CA ASP A 117 30.76 8.69 -10.17
C ASP A 117 29.49 9.43 -10.66
N GLU A 118 29.51 10.75 -10.55
CA GLU A 118 28.40 11.61 -10.98
C GLU A 118 28.12 11.50 -12.49
N LYS A 119 29.15 11.27 -13.31
CA LYS A 119 28.98 11.16 -14.76
C LYS A 119 28.18 9.91 -15.10
N THR A 120 28.59 8.75 -14.58
CA THR A 120 27.89 7.48 -14.81
C THR A 120 26.46 7.52 -14.25
N LEU A 121 26.26 8.09 -13.06
CA LEU A 121 24.92 8.27 -12.48
C LEU A 121 23.99 9.08 -13.41
N ASN A 122 24.49 10.20 -13.93
CA ASN A 122 23.72 11.05 -14.83
C ASN A 122 23.42 10.35 -16.16
N GLU A 123 24.39 9.64 -16.74
CA GLU A 123 24.20 8.88 -17.99
C GLU A 123 23.12 7.80 -17.83
N LEU A 124 23.23 6.97 -16.78
CA LEU A 124 22.25 5.93 -16.48
C LEU A 124 20.87 6.51 -16.13
N GLY A 125 20.82 7.59 -15.35
CA GLY A 125 19.57 8.27 -15.03
C GLY A 125 18.83 8.78 -16.27
N GLN A 126 19.56 9.28 -17.28
CA GLN A 126 18.98 9.69 -18.56
C GLN A 126 18.49 8.51 -19.41
N ILE A 127 19.16 7.36 -19.34
CA ILE A 127 18.73 6.13 -20.03
C ILE A 127 17.40 5.67 -19.44
N VAL A 128 17.36 5.41 -18.13
CA VAL A 128 16.15 4.98 -17.41
C VAL A 128 15.01 5.97 -17.62
N HIS A 129 15.30 7.29 -17.58
CA HIS A 129 14.30 8.31 -17.85
C HIS A 129 13.65 8.18 -19.24
N LYS A 130 14.45 7.97 -20.27
CA LYS A 130 13.97 7.80 -21.65
C LYS A 130 13.21 6.50 -21.84
N GLU A 131 13.64 5.43 -21.19
CA GLU A 131 12.99 4.13 -21.27
C GLU A 131 11.62 4.15 -20.64
N CYS A 132 11.50 4.64 -19.40
CA CYS A 132 10.20 4.81 -18.75
C CYS A 132 9.26 5.69 -19.59
N LEU A 133 9.76 6.77 -20.19
CA LEU A 133 8.95 7.65 -21.05
C LEU A 133 8.45 6.98 -22.33
N LYS A 134 9.29 6.17 -22.98
CA LYS A 134 8.98 5.59 -24.29
C LYS A 134 8.28 4.25 -24.21
N LEU A 135 8.61 3.45 -23.19
CA LEU A 135 8.26 2.03 -23.15
C LEU A 135 7.09 1.73 -22.21
N ASP A 136 6.89 2.51 -21.13
CA ASP A 136 5.85 2.24 -20.12
C ASP A 136 4.46 2.01 -20.72
N ARG A 137 4.09 2.81 -21.72
CA ARG A 137 2.79 2.67 -22.42
C ARG A 137 2.57 1.28 -23.04
N GLY A 138 3.64 0.61 -23.47
CA GLY A 138 3.60 -0.74 -24.04
C GLY A 138 3.63 -1.86 -23.00
N TYR A 139 4.01 -1.54 -21.75
CA TYR A 139 4.03 -2.47 -20.63
C TYR A 139 2.76 -2.28 -19.77
N LEU A 140 2.89 -1.54 -18.67
CA LEU A 140 1.86 -1.39 -17.65
C LEU A 140 1.24 0.01 -17.62
N ASN A 141 1.62 0.92 -18.53
CA ASN A 141 1.04 2.26 -18.66
C ASN A 141 0.93 3.01 -17.31
N MET A 142 1.86 2.75 -16.40
CA MET A 142 1.84 3.17 -15.00
C MET A 142 1.86 4.69 -14.90
N ARG A 143 2.58 5.36 -15.81
CA ARG A 143 2.66 6.82 -15.85
C ARG A 143 1.30 7.46 -16.09
N ARG A 144 0.40 6.81 -16.83
CA ARG A 144 -0.93 7.35 -17.13
C ARG A 144 -1.95 6.93 -16.07
N VAL A 145 -2.05 5.64 -15.79
CA VAL A 145 -3.17 5.07 -15.01
C VAL A 145 -2.75 4.47 -13.66
N GLY A 146 -1.46 4.48 -13.33
CA GLY A 146 -0.93 3.90 -12.11
C GLY A 146 -1.13 2.38 -12.03
N THR A 147 -0.92 1.82 -10.85
CA THR A 147 -1.08 0.38 -10.62
C THR A 147 -2.51 -0.16 -10.78
N PRO A 148 -3.62 0.62 -10.61
CA PRO A 148 -4.98 0.11 -10.82
C PRO A 148 -5.27 -0.54 -12.18
N GLN A 149 -4.44 -0.30 -13.19
CA GLN A 149 -4.54 -1.01 -14.47
C GLN A 149 -4.41 -2.53 -14.35
N LEU A 150 -3.73 -3.02 -13.31
CA LEU A 150 -3.60 -4.45 -13.02
C LEU A 150 -4.94 -5.15 -12.79
N VAL A 151 -6.01 -4.45 -12.40
CA VAL A 151 -7.34 -5.05 -12.19
C VAL A 151 -7.82 -5.80 -13.43
N LYS A 152 -7.70 -5.16 -14.60
CA LYS A 152 -8.13 -5.74 -15.88
C LYS A 152 -7.31 -6.99 -16.22
N TYR A 153 -5.99 -6.92 -16.06
CA TYR A 153 -5.09 -8.04 -16.35
C TYR A 153 -5.36 -9.20 -15.39
N CYS A 154 -5.35 -8.94 -14.09
CA CYS A 154 -5.56 -9.97 -13.07
C CYS A 154 -6.93 -10.63 -13.23
N ASN A 155 -7.98 -9.86 -13.52
CA ASN A 155 -9.31 -10.44 -13.78
C ASN A 155 -9.32 -11.33 -15.03
N ALA A 156 -8.63 -10.96 -16.10
CA ALA A 156 -8.59 -11.71 -17.36
C ALA A 156 -7.86 -13.06 -17.23
N VAL A 157 -6.92 -13.17 -16.30
CA VAL A 157 -6.14 -14.40 -16.04
C VAL A 157 -6.49 -15.07 -14.71
N HIS A 158 -7.66 -14.76 -14.14
CA HIS A 158 -8.18 -15.35 -12.90
C HIS A 158 -7.31 -15.16 -11.65
N LEU A 159 -6.58 -14.05 -11.56
CA LEU A 159 -5.72 -13.69 -10.42
C LEU A 159 -6.31 -12.62 -9.49
N LEU A 160 -7.45 -11.99 -9.84
CA LEU A 160 -8.07 -10.95 -9.01
C LEU A 160 -8.85 -11.59 -7.84
N PRO A 161 -8.49 -11.34 -6.57
CA PRO A 161 -9.25 -11.85 -5.45
C PRO A 161 -10.67 -11.28 -5.43
N VAL A 162 -11.65 -12.16 -5.33
CA VAL A 162 -13.07 -11.80 -5.25
C VAL A 162 -13.74 -12.61 -4.14
N ASN A 163 -14.44 -11.91 -3.26
CA ASN A 163 -15.16 -12.46 -2.11
C ASN A 163 -14.26 -13.36 -1.25
N ASN A 164 -13.24 -12.78 -0.61
CA ASN A 164 -12.23 -13.48 0.19
C ASN A 164 -11.53 -14.61 -0.57
N TYR A 165 -10.99 -14.29 -1.75
CA TYR A 165 -10.28 -15.24 -2.61
C TYR A 165 -11.09 -16.48 -3.07
N LYS A 166 -12.42 -16.53 -2.85
CA LYS A 166 -13.30 -17.59 -3.38
C LYS A 166 -13.13 -17.71 -4.89
N TYR A 167 -13.09 -16.56 -5.56
CA TYR A 167 -12.95 -16.48 -7.02
C TYR A 167 -11.74 -15.64 -7.43
N GLY A 168 -11.27 -15.86 -8.66
CA GLY A 168 -10.16 -15.14 -9.29
C GLY A 168 -10.58 -14.05 -10.29
N SER A 169 -11.88 -13.86 -10.49
CA SER A 169 -12.44 -12.93 -11.46
C SER A 169 -13.91 -12.63 -11.17
N HIS A 170 -14.39 -11.46 -11.56
CA HIS A 170 -15.80 -11.08 -11.48
C HIS A 170 -16.24 -10.28 -12.72
N PRO A 171 -17.45 -10.50 -13.26
CA PRO A 171 -17.96 -9.76 -14.42
C PRO A 171 -18.14 -8.26 -14.16
N GLU A 172 -18.18 -7.79 -12.92
CA GLU A 172 -18.29 -6.35 -12.60
C GLU A 172 -16.94 -5.65 -12.37
N SER A 173 -15.82 -6.36 -12.49
CA SER A 173 -14.46 -5.79 -12.32
C SER A 173 -14.19 -4.59 -13.24
N TRP A 174 -14.85 -4.51 -14.41
CA TRP A 174 -14.72 -3.37 -15.32
C TRP A 174 -15.15 -2.03 -14.70
N LYS A 175 -16.01 -2.05 -13.66
CA LYS A 175 -16.45 -0.84 -12.94
C LYS A 175 -15.34 -0.20 -12.12
N VAL A 176 -14.27 -0.94 -11.86
CA VAL A 176 -13.10 -0.51 -11.07
C VAL A 176 -11.79 -0.74 -11.82
N ALA A 177 -11.85 -0.85 -13.15
CA ALA A 177 -10.69 -1.01 -14.03
C ALA A 177 -10.14 0.36 -14.51
N ASP A 178 -9.04 0.32 -15.26
CA ASP A 178 -8.27 1.47 -15.72
C ASP A 178 -9.06 2.64 -16.32
N PRO A 179 -10.08 2.46 -17.20
CA PRO A 179 -10.73 3.60 -17.86
C PRO A 179 -11.60 4.42 -16.92
N ILE A 180 -11.98 3.85 -15.78
CA ILE A 180 -12.73 4.55 -14.73
C ILE A 180 -11.78 5.45 -13.96
N TRP A 181 -10.65 4.89 -13.52
CA TRP A 181 -9.63 5.62 -12.77
C TRP A 181 -8.98 6.72 -13.59
N GLU A 182 -8.71 6.48 -14.87
CA GLU A 182 -8.16 7.48 -15.77
C GLU A 182 -9.00 8.78 -15.81
N LYS A 183 -10.32 8.66 -15.71
CA LYS A 183 -11.25 9.80 -15.69
C LYS A 183 -11.31 10.51 -14.33
N LEU A 184 -11.01 9.80 -13.25
CA LEU A 184 -11.06 10.31 -11.89
C LEU A 184 -9.74 10.98 -11.47
N PHE A 185 -8.62 10.50 -12.00
CA PHE A 185 -7.30 11.00 -11.62
C PHE A 185 -7.04 12.43 -12.12
N SER A 186 -6.40 13.21 -11.25
CA SER A 186 -5.91 14.55 -11.55
C SER A 186 -4.57 14.47 -12.29
N GLN A 187 -4.61 14.24 -13.61
CA GLN A 187 -3.44 13.93 -14.46
C GLN A 187 -2.64 15.14 -14.98
N ASP A 188 -2.96 16.36 -14.55
CA ASP A 188 -2.35 17.59 -15.08
C ASP A 188 -1.04 17.99 -14.36
N LYS A 189 -0.52 17.13 -13.48
CA LYS A 189 0.63 17.41 -12.60
C LYS A 189 1.55 16.19 -12.48
N PRO A 190 2.83 16.36 -12.11
CA PRO A 190 3.72 15.22 -11.84
C PRO A 190 3.18 14.31 -10.73
N ASP A 191 3.22 13.01 -10.99
CA ASP A 191 2.61 11.96 -10.17
C ASP A 191 3.65 11.01 -9.57
N GLY A 192 4.80 11.56 -9.18
CA GLY A 192 5.86 10.81 -8.51
C GLY A 192 5.48 10.42 -7.09
N CYS A 193 5.95 9.26 -6.61
CA CYS A 193 5.95 8.93 -5.17
C CYS A 193 6.92 9.82 -4.38
N TRP A 194 7.92 10.39 -5.06
CA TRP A 194 8.89 11.34 -4.51
C TRP A 194 9.34 12.32 -5.59
N TYR A 195 10.00 13.41 -5.19
CA TYR A 195 10.59 14.38 -6.10
C TYR A 195 11.58 13.69 -7.06
N GLY A 196 11.47 14.00 -8.35
CA GLY A 196 12.34 13.43 -9.39
C GLY A 196 11.99 12.01 -9.83
N CYS A 197 10.95 11.36 -9.27
CA CYS A 197 10.54 10.03 -9.73
C CYS A 197 10.10 10.06 -11.20
N THR A 198 10.80 9.27 -12.02
CA THR A 198 10.58 9.16 -13.47
C THR A 198 9.30 8.41 -13.83
N MET A 199 8.96 7.35 -13.09
CA MET A 199 7.81 6.48 -13.41
C MET A 199 6.48 7.20 -13.26
N GLN A 200 6.36 8.07 -12.25
CA GLN A 200 5.15 8.84 -11.98
C GLN A 200 3.88 7.98 -11.89
N CYS A 201 3.98 6.82 -11.23
CA CYS A 201 2.88 5.87 -11.08
C CYS A 201 1.84 6.28 -10.03
N ALA A 202 2.20 7.16 -9.09
CA ALA A 202 1.34 7.51 -7.96
C ALA A 202 0.27 8.51 -8.38
N LYS A 203 -0.96 8.04 -8.52
CA LYS A 203 -2.10 8.84 -8.95
C LYS A 203 -2.80 9.51 -7.78
N SER A 204 -3.59 10.54 -8.04
CA SER A 204 -4.37 11.19 -6.98
C SER A 204 -5.70 11.70 -7.52
N VAL A 205 -6.71 11.76 -6.66
CA VAL A 205 -8.04 12.34 -6.95
C VAL A 205 -8.21 13.56 -6.06
N SER A 206 -8.36 14.73 -6.68
CA SER A 206 -8.52 16.00 -5.96
C SER A 206 -9.99 16.33 -5.74
N GLY A 207 -10.33 16.88 -4.57
CA GLY A 207 -11.67 17.36 -4.28
C GLY A 207 -12.72 16.26 -4.07
N PHE A 208 -12.28 15.07 -3.65
CA PHE A 208 -13.19 13.98 -3.33
C PHE A 208 -13.97 14.31 -2.04
N GLU A 209 -15.29 14.25 -2.09
CA GLU A 209 -16.15 14.53 -0.93
C GLU A 209 -16.40 13.26 -0.11
N LEU A 210 -15.96 13.25 1.15
CA LEU A 210 -16.17 12.13 2.07
C LEU A 210 -17.64 12.06 2.52
N LYS A 211 -18.22 10.85 2.57
CA LYS A 211 -19.66 10.65 2.85
C LYS A 211 -19.93 10.06 4.23
N THR A 212 -18.90 9.50 4.86
CA THR A 212 -18.95 8.78 6.14
C THR A 212 -17.89 9.33 7.09
N GLY A 213 -17.88 8.81 8.33
CA GLY A 213 -16.80 9.05 9.29
C GLY A 213 -16.69 10.47 9.84
N PRO A 214 -15.61 10.73 10.61
CA PRO A 214 -15.39 12.02 11.29
C PRO A 214 -15.16 13.20 10.34
N TYR A 215 -14.79 12.92 9.08
CA TYR A 215 -14.51 13.95 8.07
C TYR A 215 -15.62 14.08 7.01
N LYS A 216 -16.81 13.57 7.29
CA LYS A 216 -17.97 13.66 6.39
C LYS A 216 -18.22 15.09 5.91
N GLY A 217 -18.37 15.26 4.59
CA GLY A 217 -18.58 16.53 3.92
C GLY A 217 -17.29 17.29 3.58
N HIS A 218 -16.13 16.85 4.07
CA HIS A 218 -14.86 17.43 3.69
C HIS A 218 -14.49 17.04 2.26
N HIS A 219 -13.88 17.98 1.54
CA HIS A 219 -13.33 17.74 0.20
C HIS A 219 -11.81 17.57 0.33
N VAL A 220 -11.31 16.40 -0.03
CA VAL A 220 -9.92 15.99 0.24
C VAL A 220 -9.16 15.64 -1.03
N LEU A 221 -7.83 15.65 -0.93
CA LEU A 221 -6.93 15.02 -1.89
C LEU A 221 -6.74 13.56 -1.45
N VAL A 222 -7.13 12.61 -2.30
CA VAL A 222 -6.88 11.18 -2.09
C VAL A 222 -5.67 10.78 -2.93
N ASP A 223 -4.63 10.25 -2.29
CA ASP A 223 -3.46 9.71 -2.97
C ASP A 223 -3.66 8.21 -3.22
N GLY A 224 -3.78 7.81 -4.49
CA GLY A 224 -4.19 6.48 -4.93
C GLY A 224 -5.61 6.45 -5.53
N PRO A 225 -6.26 5.27 -5.54
CA PRO A 225 -5.79 4.05 -4.91
C PRO A 225 -4.67 3.38 -5.71
N GLU A 226 -3.82 2.64 -5.01
CA GLU A 226 -2.96 1.63 -5.64
C GLU A 226 -3.76 0.32 -5.86
N TYR A 227 -3.28 -0.57 -6.74
CA TYR A 227 -3.93 -1.84 -7.08
C TYR A 227 -4.30 -2.67 -5.84
N GLU A 228 -3.36 -2.81 -4.91
CA GLU A 228 -3.54 -3.61 -3.70
C GLU A 228 -4.68 -3.07 -2.83
N THR A 229 -4.68 -1.76 -2.55
CA THR A 229 -5.78 -1.14 -1.80
C THR A 229 -7.12 -1.32 -2.51
N LEU A 230 -7.14 -1.08 -3.83
CA LEU A 230 -8.34 -1.25 -4.65
C LEU A 230 -8.88 -2.68 -4.58
N ALA A 231 -8.01 -3.68 -4.79
CA ALA A 231 -8.40 -5.08 -4.81
C ALA A 231 -8.87 -5.53 -3.41
N ALA A 232 -8.16 -5.13 -2.36
CA ALA A 232 -8.43 -5.51 -0.97
C ALA A 232 -9.77 -5.00 -0.46
N VAL A 233 -10.08 -3.71 -0.64
CA VAL A 233 -11.32 -3.09 -0.12
C VAL A 233 -12.45 -3.06 -1.14
N GLY A 234 -12.18 -3.49 -2.37
CA GLY A 234 -13.14 -3.55 -3.46
C GLY A 234 -13.52 -4.99 -3.79
N PRO A 235 -13.03 -5.57 -4.92
CA PRO A 235 -13.38 -6.92 -5.37
C PRO A 235 -13.27 -8.01 -4.29
N ASN A 236 -12.23 -7.99 -3.44
CA ASN A 236 -12.06 -9.00 -2.40
C ASN A 236 -13.19 -8.94 -1.34
N CYS A 237 -13.75 -7.75 -1.09
CA CYS A 237 -14.96 -7.55 -0.28
C CYS A 237 -16.27 -7.62 -1.09
N GLY A 238 -16.23 -7.99 -2.38
CA GLY A 238 -17.41 -8.02 -3.25
C GLY A 238 -17.94 -6.64 -3.64
N ILE A 239 -17.12 -5.60 -3.54
CA ILE A 239 -17.50 -4.20 -3.77
C ILE A 239 -16.85 -3.68 -5.06
N PHE A 240 -17.67 -3.20 -6.01
CA PHE A 240 -17.22 -2.68 -7.30
C PHE A 240 -17.58 -1.19 -7.47
N SER A 241 -17.22 -0.38 -6.47
CA SER A 241 -17.59 1.03 -6.34
C SER A 241 -16.34 1.91 -6.19
N PRO A 242 -15.95 2.71 -7.21
CA PRO A 242 -14.79 3.59 -7.13
C PRO A 242 -14.86 4.61 -5.98
N SER A 243 -16.05 5.13 -5.67
CA SER A 243 -16.21 6.08 -4.56
C SER A 243 -15.96 5.44 -3.20
N HIS A 244 -16.47 4.21 -2.99
CA HIS A 244 -16.18 3.46 -1.78
C HIS A 244 -14.67 3.20 -1.64
N ILE A 245 -14.01 2.77 -2.72
CA ILE A 245 -12.58 2.48 -2.73
C ILE A 245 -11.76 3.74 -2.41
N LEU A 246 -12.12 4.90 -2.98
CA LEU A 246 -11.46 6.17 -2.67
C LEU A 246 -11.64 6.57 -1.20
N GLU A 247 -12.84 6.40 -0.66
CA GLU A 247 -13.14 6.73 0.73
C GLU A 247 -12.42 5.81 1.71
N MET A 248 -12.41 4.50 1.46
CA MET A 248 -11.62 3.52 2.19
C MET A 248 -10.12 3.85 2.14
N ASN A 249 -9.57 4.14 0.95
CA ASN A 249 -8.17 4.52 0.78
C ASN A 249 -7.81 5.75 1.62
N PHE A 250 -8.63 6.81 1.54
CA PHE A 250 -8.42 8.02 2.34
C PHE A 250 -8.39 7.70 3.84
N TYR A 251 -9.36 6.92 4.32
CA TYR A 251 -9.47 6.59 5.74
C TYR A 251 -8.36 5.66 6.22
N LEU A 252 -7.92 4.70 5.41
CA LEU A 252 -6.79 3.83 5.72
C LEU A 252 -5.49 4.64 5.89
N ASP A 253 -5.21 5.55 4.96
CA ASP A 253 -4.06 6.46 5.07
C ASP A 253 -4.17 7.37 6.29
N THR A 254 -5.35 7.97 6.48
CA THR A 254 -5.67 8.88 7.59
C THR A 254 -5.50 8.21 8.95
N TYR A 255 -6.09 7.04 9.14
CA TYR A 255 -6.00 6.29 10.39
C TYR A 255 -4.65 5.58 10.57
N GLY A 256 -3.85 5.48 9.50
CA GLY A 256 -2.55 4.83 9.49
C GLY A 256 -2.69 3.32 9.64
N MET A 257 -3.48 2.68 8.77
CA MET A 257 -3.70 1.23 8.80
C MET A 257 -3.42 0.57 7.44
N ASP A 258 -2.76 -0.59 7.47
CA ASP A 258 -2.46 -1.41 6.29
C ASP A 258 -3.73 -1.75 5.49
N SER A 259 -3.81 -1.26 4.25
CA SER A 259 -4.97 -1.47 3.38
C SER A 259 -5.20 -2.92 3.02
N ILE A 260 -4.13 -3.70 2.84
CA ILE A 260 -4.22 -5.12 2.50
C ILE A 260 -4.78 -5.86 3.71
N SER A 261 -4.14 -5.74 4.87
CA SER A 261 -4.54 -6.48 6.06
C SER A 261 -5.95 -6.09 6.54
N ALA A 262 -6.33 -4.82 6.43
CA ALA A 262 -7.69 -4.37 6.72
C ALA A 262 -8.72 -4.91 5.71
N GLY A 263 -8.43 -4.86 4.40
CA GLY A 263 -9.33 -5.33 3.35
C GLY A 263 -9.49 -6.85 3.34
N THR A 264 -8.39 -7.60 3.35
CA THR A 264 -8.42 -9.07 3.44
C THR A 264 -9.07 -9.54 4.75
N GLY A 265 -8.79 -8.88 5.87
CA GLY A 265 -9.45 -9.16 7.15
C GLY A 265 -10.96 -8.91 7.11
N MET A 266 -11.39 -7.84 6.45
CA MET A 266 -12.80 -7.54 6.22
C MET A 266 -13.49 -8.55 5.29
N ALA A 267 -12.80 -9.00 4.23
CA ALA A 267 -13.30 -10.06 3.35
C ALA A 267 -13.50 -11.38 4.12
N PHE A 268 -12.58 -11.75 5.01
CA PHE A 268 -12.72 -12.91 5.90
C PHE A 268 -13.93 -12.77 6.83
N ILE A 269 -14.12 -11.59 7.45
CA ILE A 269 -15.30 -11.30 8.26
C ILE A 269 -16.59 -11.46 7.44
N MET A 270 -16.59 -10.98 6.19
CA MET A 270 -17.75 -11.08 5.32
C MET A 270 -18.11 -12.53 4.98
N GLU A 271 -17.11 -13.38 4.74
CA GLU A 271 -17.34 -14.81 4.55
C GLU A 271 -17.85 -15.49 5.82
N CYS A 272 -17.31 -15.15 6.99
CA CYS A 272 -17.81 -15.65 8.27
C CYS A 272 -19.28 -15.25 8.51
N TYR A 273 -19.68 -14.03 8.10
CA TYR A 273 -21.05 -13.57 8.23
C TYR A 273 -22.00 -14.36 7.33
N GLU A 274 -21.66 -14.53 6.05
CA GLU A 274 -22.48 -15.32 5.12
C GLU A 274 -22.56 -16.81 5.50
N ALA A 275 -21.50 -17.35 6.13
CA ALA A 275 -21.48 -18.71 6.64
C ALA A 275 -22.23 -18.89 7.97
N GLY A 276 -22.74 -17.80 8.58
CA GLY A 276 -23.45 -17.83 9.87
C GLY A 276 -22.55 -18.04 11.09
N VAL A 277 -21.23 -17.88 10.94
CA VAL A 277 -20.27 -17.90 12.07
C VAL A 277 -20.47 -16.67 12.96
N ILE A 278 -20.67 -15.51 12.31
CA ILE A 278 -21.06 -14.27 12.95
C ILE A 278 -22.40 -13.80 12.38
N ASP A 279 -23.09 -12.95 13.12
CA ASP A 279 -24.41 -12.43 12.76
C ASP A 279 -24.53 -10.97 13.23
N LYS A 280 -25.66 -10.34 12.91
CA LYS A 280 -25.95 -8.95 13.25
C LYS A 280 -25.83 -8.65 14.75
N GLU A 281 -26.11 -9.60 15.63
CA GLU A 281 -25.98 -9.40 17.08
C GLU A 281 -24.50 -9.36 17.48
N LYS A 282 -23.72 -10.36 17.03
CA LYS A 282 -22.28 -10.47 17.33
C LYS A 282 -21.46 -9.32 16.76
N THR A 283 -21.90 -8.73 15.65
CA THR A 283 -21.24 -7.60 14.99
C THR A 283 -21.68 -6.23 15.50
N GLY A 284 -22.52 -6.17 16.55
CA GLY A 284 -23.00 -4.90 17.10
C GLY A 284 -23.96 -4.16 16.17
N GLY A 285 -24.68 -4.88 15.31
CA GLY A 285 -25.68 -4.34 14.39
C GLY A 285 -25.24 -4.25 12.93
N LEU A 286 -23.95 -4.50 12.63
CA LEU A 286 -23.40 -4.41 11.28
C LEU A 286 -23.75 -5.64 10.44
N GLU A 287 -24.32 -5.42 9.25
CA GLU A 287 -24.65 -6.51 8.32
C GLU A 287 -23.49 -6.74 7.35
N LEU A 288 -22.49 -7.49 7.79
CA LEU A 288 -21.21 -7.64 7.11
C LEU A 288 -21.26 -8.74 6.04
N TYR A 289 -22.20 -8.73 5.11
CA TYR A 289 -22.18 -9.61 3.92
C TYR A 289 -21.35 -8.98 2.79
N PHE A 290 -20.91 -9.78 1.80
CA PHE A 290 -20.13 -9.25 0.67
C PHE A 290 -20.89 -8.16 -0.09
N GLY A 291 -20.21 -7.07 -0.44
CA GLY A 291 -20.82 -5.95 -1.16
C GLY A 291 -21.48 -4.88 -0.28
N ASN A 292 -21.61 -5.08 1.05
CA ASN A 292 -22.17 -4.06 1.93
C ASN A 292 -21.16 -2.95 2.25
N GLN A 293 -21.17 -1.90 1.42
CA GLN A 293 -20.27 -0.75 1.48
C GLN A 293 -20.40 0.05 2.79
N ASP A 294 -21.62 0.26 3.26
CA ASP A 294 -21.89 1.10 4.43
C ASP A 294 -21.37 0.41 5.70
N ALA A 295 -21.64 -0.88 5.84
CA ALA A 295 -21.14 -1.67 6.97
C ALA A 295 -19.61 -1.80 6.95
N ALA A 296 -19.00 -1.90 5.76
CA ALA A 296 -17.54 -1.94 5.60
C ALA A 296 -16.86 -0.63 6.05
N LEU A 297 -17.37 0.53 5.64
CA LEU A 297 -16.83 1.83 6.06
C LEU A 297 -17.02 2.07 7.56
N GLU A 298 -18.19 1.73 8.11
CA GLU A 298 -18.44 1.83 9.55
C GLU A 298 -17.51 0.91 10.34
N LEU A 299 -17.29 -0.32 9.89
CA LEU A 299 -16.33 -1.23 10.51
C LEU A 299 -14.91 -0.65 10.47
N LEU A 300 -14.48 -0.05 9.36
CA LEU A 300 -13.18 0.61 9.26
C LEU A 300 -13.01 1.71 10.31
N HIS A 301 -14.05 2.53 10.55
CA HIS A 301 -14.02 3.55 11.60
C HIS A 301 -13.89 2.93 13.00
N GLN A 302 -14.67 1.89 13.29
CA GLN A 302 -14.58 1.15 14.56
C GLN A 302 -13.20 0.49 14.76
N MET A 303 -12.59 -0.03 13.68
CA MET A 303 -11.26 -0.65 13.72
C MET A 303 -10.18 0.37 14.10
N ALA A 304 -10.25 1.57 13.54
CA ALA A 304 -9.30 2.64 13.85
C ALA A 304 -9.38 3.08 15.32
N ASP A 305 -10.60 3.16 15.84
CA ASP A 305 -10.85 3.57 17.24
C ASP A 305 -10.70 2.40 18.23
N GLY A 306 -10.64 1.15 17.76
CA GLY A 306 -10.56 -0.03 18.60
C GLY A 306 -11.80 -0.22 19.48
N VAL A 307 -12.99 0.08 18.94
CA VAL A 307 -14.28 0.01 19.64
C VAL A 307 -15.23 -0.97 18.95
N GLY A 308 -16.31 -1.37 19.62
CA GLY A 308 -17.34 -2.23 19.04
C GLY A 308 -16.77 -3.53 18.47
N PHE A 309 -17.25 -3.94 17.29
CA PHE A 309 -16.69 -5.09 16.58
C PHE A 309 -15.31 -4.80 15.98
N GLY A 310 -15.01 -3.52 15.73
CA GLY A 310 -13.70 -3.05 15.27
C GLY A 310 -12.54 -3.41 16.20
N ALA A 311 -12.78 -3.50 17.52
CA ALA A 311 -11.79 -3.94 18.50
C ALA A 311 -11.33 -5.41 18.33
N ILE A 312 -12.13 -6.21 17.63
CA ILE A 312 -11.84 -7.59 17.26
C ILE A 312 -11.22 -7.61 15.85
N ALA A 313 -11.87 -6.92 14.91
CA ALA A 313 -11.47 -6.89 13.51
C ALA A 313 -10.07 -6.30 13.28
N ASN A 314 -9.67 -5.29 14.04
CA ASN A 314 -8.39 -4.62 13.88
C ASN A 314 -7.16 -5.46 14.29
N LYS A 315 -7.36 -6.67 14.83
CA LYS A 315 -6.28 -7.55 15.31
C LYS A 315 -5.85 -8.63 14.30
N GLY A 316 -6.48 -8.67 13.13
CA GLY A 316 -6.10 -9.57 12.03
C GLY A 316 -6.72 -10.94 12.09
N ILE A 317 -6.65 -11.63 10.95
CA ILE A 317 -7.30 -12.92 10.72
C ILE A 317 -6.86 -13.95 11.75
N ARG A 318 -5.57 -14.00 12.07
CA ARG A 318 -5.04 -14.94 13.08
C ARG A 318 -5.72 -14.77 14.43
N TYR A 319 -5.91 -13.53 14.89
CA TYR A 319 -6.61 -13.25 16.14
C TYR A 319 -8.09 -13.59 16.02
N MET A 320 -8.73 -13.17 14.92
CA MET A 320 -10.16 -13.42 14.70
C MET A 320 -10.49 -14.91 14.65
N LYS A 321 -9.66 -15.74 14.02
CA LYS A 321 -9.82 -17.21 14.00
C LYS A 321 -9.97 -17.76 15.42
N LYS A 322 -8.99 -17.44 16.27
CA LYS A 322 -8.98 -17.86 17.68
C LYS A 322 -10.17 -17.28 18.45
N TYR A 323 -10.46 -16.00 18.27
CA TYR A 323 -11.54 -15.33 18.98
C TYR A 323 -12.92 -15.92 18.63
N PHE A 324 -13.18 -16.20 17.34
CA PHE A 324 -14.45 -16.78 16.90
C PHE A 324 -14.61 -18.24 17.34
N GLU A 325 -13.53 -19.02 17.35
CA GLU A 325 -13.55 -20.37 17.96
C GLU A 325 -13.93 -20.30 19.44
N GLU A 326 -13.20 -19.50 20.23
CA GLU A 326 -13.36 -19.45 21.69
C GLU A 326 -14.69 -18.83 22.14
N ASN A 327 -15.18 -17.82 21.41
CA ASN A 327 -16.32 -17.01 21.87
C ASN A 327 -17.62 -17.27 21.08
N TYR A 328 -17.52 -17.75 19.85
CA TYR A 328 -18.68 -17.98 18.97
C TYR A 328 -18.89 -19.45 18.59
N GLY A 329 -18.04 -20.37 19.08
CA GLY A 329 -18.15 -21.80 18.79
C GLY A 329 -17.95 -22.15 17.32
N ALA A 330 -17.20 -21.31 16.60
CA ALA A 330 -16.92 -21.46 15.19
C ALA A 330 -16.04 -22.70 14.92
N ASP A 331 -16.29 -23.42 13.82
CA ASP A 331 -15.47 -24.57 13.42
C ASP A 331 -14.05 -24.12 13.06
N PRO A 332 -13.02 -24.54 13.81
CA PRO A 332 -11.63 -24.12 13.56
C PRO A 332 -11.14 -24.51 12.17
N LYS A 333 -11.62 -25.63 11.63
CA LYS A 333 -11.26 -26.08 10.29
C LYS A 333 -11.80 -25.13 9.23
N PHE A 334 -13.08 -24.77 9.33
CA PHE A 334 -13.68 -23.79 8.42
C PHE A 334 -12.92 -22.46 8.45
N LEU A 335 -12.67 -21.92 9.66
CA LEU A 335 -11.93 -20.67 9.81
C LEU A 335 -10.52 -20.75 9.21
N HIS A 336 -9.84 -21.89 9.37
CA HIS A 336 -8.52 -22.12 8.77
C HIS A 336 -8.59 -22.13 7.24
N ASP A 337 -9.59 -22.79 6.65
CA ASP A 337 -9.73 -22.97 5.20
C ASP A 337 -9.99 -21.65 4.45
N ILE A 338 -10.67 -20.69 5.10
CA ILE A 338 -11.03 -19.40 4.47
C ILE A 338 -10.11 -18.23 4.88
N GLY A 339 -9.33 -18.38 5.95
CA GLY A 339 -8.56 -17.27 6.50
C GLY A 339 -7.22 -17.09 5.80
N MET A 340 -7.20 -16.20 4.81
CA MET A 340 -6.06 -15.85 3.96
C MET A 340 -4.97 -15.07 4.72
N GLU A 341 -4.26 -15.78 5.60
CA GLU A 341 -3.17 -15.26 6.43
C GLU A 341 -2.06 -16.32 6.57
N ASN A 342 -0.81 -15.88 6.64
CA ASN A 342 0.33 -16.72 7.02
C ASN A 342 1.38 -15.90 7.79
N LYS A 343 2.11 -16.52 8.72
CA LYS A 343 3.11 -15.89 9.60
C LYS A 343 2.62 -14.66 10.40
N GLY A 344 1.32 -14.41 10.47
CA GLY A 344 0.66 -13.35 11.22
C GLY A 344 0.25 -12.18 10.34
N LEU A 345 0.33 -12.35 9.02
CA LEU A 345 0.11 -11.30 8.04
C LEU A 345 -0.80 -11.83 6.93
N GLU A 346 -1.78 -11.02 6.55
CA GLU A 346 -2.74 -11.31 5.49
C GLU A 346 -2.04 -11.42 4.11
N TYR A 347 -2.59 -12.20 3.18
CA TYR A 347 -2.03 -12.28 1.82
C TYR A 347 -2.25 -10.97 1.06
N SER A 348 -1.31 -10.57 0.21
CA SER A 348 -1.56 -9.51 -0.77
C SER A 348 -2.43 -10.00 -1.94
N GLU A 349 -2.94 -9.07 -2.74
CA GLU A 349 -4.17 -9.24 -3.52
C GLU A 349 -3.97 -9.97 -4.86
N TYR A 350 -3.43 -11.18 -4.81
CA TYR A 350 -3.29 -12.07 -5.95
C TYR A 350 -3.72 -13.50 -5.60
N VAL A 351 -4.66 -14.05 -6.36
CA VAL A 351 -5.02 -15.48 -6.29
C VAL A 351 -3.89 -16.29 -6.92
N THR A 352 -3.39 -17.31 -6.21
CA THR A 352 -2.19 -18.06 -6.64
C THR A 352 -2.45 -19.48 -7.12
N LYS A 353 -3.72 -19.84 -7.41
CA LYS A 353 -4.11 -21.22 -7.80
C LYS A 353 -3.33 -21.72 -9.01
N ASP A 354 -3.12 -20.85 -10.00
CA ASP A 354 -2.44 -21.17 -11.26
C ASP A 354 -1.00 -20.59 -11.33
N THR A 355 -0.48 -20.09 -10.21
CA THR A 355 0.88 -19.50 -10.15
C THR A 355 1.73 -20.08 -9.01
N PRO A 356 2.25 -21.32 -9.16
CA PRO A 356 3.11 -21.97 -8.18
C PRO A 356 4.32 -21.14 -7.74
N ALA A 357 4.89 -20.31 -8.62
CA ALA A 357 6.00 -19.44 -8.26
C ALA A 357 5.56 -18.36 -7.26
N GLN A 358 4.38 -17.79 -7.45
CA GLN A 358 3.83 -16.78 -6.54
C GLN A 358 3.43 -17.39 -5.20
N TRP A 359 2.79 -18.56 -5.20
CA TRP A 359 2.48 -19.29 -3.96
C TRP A 359 3.76 -19.58 -3.15
N SER A 360 4.81 -20.09 -3.82
CA SER A 360 6.09 -20.37 -3.18
C SER A 360 6.75 -19.10 -2.64
N GLY A 361 6.68 -18.00 -3.40
CA GLY A 361 7.14 -16.67 -2.96
C GLY A 361 6.46 -16.22 -1.66
N TYR A 362 5.13 -16.30 -1.60
CA TYR A 362 4.40 -15.99 -0.36
C TYR A 362 4.79 -16.88 0.82
N ALA A 363 4.97 -18.18 0.58
CA ALA A 363 5.35 -19.12 1.63
C ALA A 363 6.75 -18.85 2.18
N MET A 364 7.69 -18.43 1.33
CA MET A 364 9.09 -18.18 1.71
C MET A 364 9.37 -16.75 2.16
N ALA A 365 8.50 -15.79 1.84
CA ALA A 365 8.70 -14.39 2.18
C ALA A 365 8.96 -14.20 3.69
N ASN A 366 9.99 -13.41 4.00
CA ASN A 366 10.50 -13.28 5.36
C ASN A 366 9.51 -12.58 6.31
N LYS A 367 8.79 -11.59 5.78
CA LYS A 367 7.85 -10.76 6.57
C LYS A 367 6.43 -11.33 6.65
N GLY A 368 6.15 -12.43 5.95
CA GLY A 368 4.80 -12.95 5.70
C GLY A 368 4.39 -12.81 4.23
N PRO A 369 3.17 -13.24 3.85
CA PRO A 369 2.75 -13.34 2.45
C PRO A 369 2.54 -11.94 1.82
N GLN A 370 3.61 -11.41 1.25
CA GLN A 370 3.62 -10.17 0.47
C GLN A 370 4.23 -10.40 -0.91
N HIS A 371 3.67 -9.76 -1.93
CA HIS A 371 4.20 -9.84 -3.29
C HIS A 371 5.45 -8.95 -3.46
N ASP A 372 5.81 -8.16 -2.44
CA ASP A 372 6.94 -7.23 -2.48
C ASP A 372 8.26 -7.94 -2.77
N GLU A 373 8.53 -9.09 -2.13
CA GLU A 373 9.76 -9.87 -2.30
C GLU A 373 9.71 -10.75 -3.56
N THR A 374 8.51 -11.23 -3.91
CA THR A 374 8.32 -12.13 -5.05
C THR A 374 7.04 -11.76 -5.80
N TRP A 375 7.18 -11.16 -6.98
CA TRP A 375 6.10 -10.87 -7.92
C TRP A 375 6.47 -11.45 -9.27
N MET A 376 6.17 -12.73 -9.45
CA MET A 376 6.67 -13.52 -10.59
C MET A 376 5.55 -14.04 -11.48
N MET A 377 4.31 -13.65 -11.22
CA MET A 377 3.14 -14.11 -11.99
C MET A 377 3.29 -13.77 -13.47
N GLY A 378 3.78 -12.57 -13.82
CA GLY A 378 4.02 -12.20 -15.22
C GLY A 378 5.01 -13.14 -15.91
N MET A 379 6.08 -13.56 -15.22
CA MET A 379 7.05 -14.52 -15.75
C MET A 379 6.45 -15.92 -15.92
N GLU A 380 5.64 -16.35 -14.96
CA GLU A 380 4.98 -17.66 -14.99
C GLU A 380 3.93 -17.76 -16.09
N LEU A 381 3.05 -16.76 -16.19
CA LEU A 381 2.00 -16.69 -17.21
C LEU A 381 2.55 -16.54 -18.63
N SER A 382 3.73 -15.93 -18.77
CA SER A 382 4.45 -15.82 -20.05
C SER A 382 5.32 -17.04 -20.36
N ASN A 383 5.27 -18.08 -19.52
CA ASN A 383 6.02 -19.33 -19.64
C ASN A 383 7.55 -19.16 -19.64
N PHE A 384 8.09 -18.12 -18.98
CA PHE A 384 9.53 -17.90 -18.84
C PHE A 384 10.19 -18.80 -17.78
N ILE A 385 9.40 -19.42 -16.90
CA ILE A 385 9.85 -20.32 -15.83
C ILE A 385 9.15 -21.69 -15.89
N PRO A 386 9.34 -22.47 -16.98
CA PRO A 386 8.50 -23.63 -17.28
C PRO A 386 8.69 -24.82 -16.32
N THR A 387 9.89 -25.02 -15.79
CA THR A 387 10.27 -26.17 -14.95
C THR A 387 10.38 -25.80 -13.46
N ASN A 388 10.21 -26.76 -12.55
CA ASN A 388 10.30 -26.51 -11.11
C ASN A 388 11.69 -26.05 -10.66
N GLU A 389 12.75 -26.63 -11.24
CA GLU A 389 14.14 -26.24 -10.99
C GLU A 389 14.33 -24.77 -11.35
N ARG A 390 13.85 -24.39 -12.54
CA ARG A 390 13.89 -23.00 -13.00
C ARG A 390 13.06 -22.06 -12.11
N ARG A 391 11.86 -22.47 -11.69
CA ARG A 391 11.06 -21.68 -10.74
C ARG A 391 11.84 -21.43 -9.46
N ALA A 392 12.46 -22.45 -8.87
CA ALA A 392 13.22 -22.33 -7.64
C ALA A 392 14.41 -21.36 -7.79
N GLU A 393 15.17 -21.47 -8.89
CA GLU A 393 16.28 -20.56 -9.20
C GLU A 393 15.82 -19.10 -9.29
N GLU A 394 14.73 -18.85 -10.02
CA GLU A 394 14.26 -17.49 -10.24
C GLU A 394 13.58 -16.90 -9.01
N ILE A 395 12.90 -17.70 -8.17
CA ILE A 395 12.37 -17.21 -6.89
C ILE A 395 13.51 -16.76 -5.97
N LEU A 396 14.60 -17.53 -5.91
CA LEU A 396 15.79 -17.13 -5.15
C LEU A 396 16.37 -15.82 -5.68
N TRP A 397 16.62 -15.74 -7.00
CA TRP A 397 17.19 -14.55 -7.61
C TRP A 397 16.32 -13.31 -7.43
N PHE A 398 15.01 -13.42 -7.72
CA PHE A 398 14.09 -12.29 -7.69
C PHE A 398 13.89 -11.75 -6.27
N SER A 399 13.87 -12.65 -5.27
CA SER A 399 13.80 -12.27 -3.85
C SER A 399 15.05 -11.50 -3.41
N LEU A 400 16.25 -11.93 -3.84
CA LEU A 400 17.49 -11.23 -3.55
C LEU A 400 17.56 -9.87 -4.27
N PHE A 401 17.21 -9.82 -5.55
CA PHE A 401 17.21 -8.60 -6.35
C PHE A 401 16.28 -7.53 -5.77
N ARG A 402 15.06 -7.90 -5.38
CA ARG A 402 14.11 -6.96 -4.77
C ARG A 402 14.50 -6.56 -3.35
N THR A 403 15.10 -7.48 -2.59
CA THR A 403 15.70 -7.14 -1.28
C THR A 403 16.83 -6.13 -1.45
N TRP A 404 17.68 -6.31 -2.45
CA TRP A 404 18.78 -5.39 -2.76
C TRP A 404 18.27 -3.97 -3.07
N MET A 405 17.21 -3.84 -3.88
CA MET A 405 16.57 -2.53 -4.13
C MET A 405 16.15 -1.82 -2.83
N GLY A 406 15.60 -2.58 -1.88
CA GLY A 406 15.26 -2.07 -0.55
C GLY A 406 16.48 -1.62 0.27
N LEU A 407 17.62 -2.29 0.14
CA LEU A 407 18.87 -1.92 0.82
C LEU A 407 19.50 -0.63 0.28
N VAL A 408 19.39 -0.40 -1.03
CA VAL A 408 19.96 0.80 -1.69
C VAL A 408 18.96 1.97 -1.78
N GLY A 409 17.74 1.79 -1.27
CA GLY A 409 16.72 2.86 -1.23
C GLY A 409 16.12 3.21 -2.59
N LEU A 410 16.12 2.28 -3.55
CA LEU A 410 15.57 2.48 -4.89
C LEU A 410 14.18 1.85 -5.03
N CYS A 411 13.28 2.56 -5.72
CA CYS A 411 12.02 1.98 -6.16
C CYS A 411 12.31 0.91 -7.23
N LYS A 412 11.68 -0.26 -7.11
CA LYS A 412 11.83 -1.39 -8.04
C LYS A 412 11.14 -1.22 -9.40
N MET A 413 10.09 -0.42 -9.50
CA MET A 413 9.25 -0.34 -10.72
C MET A 413 10.03 0.07 -11.98
N PRO A 414 10.89 1.10 -11.98
CA PRO A 414 11.68 1.46 -13.16
C PRO A 414 12.57 0.31 -13.67
N TRP A 415 13.00 -0.58 -12.77
CA TRP A 415 13.99 -1.60 -13.07
C TRP A 415 13.39 -2.97 -13.37
N ALA A 416 12.25 -3.29 -12.73
CA ALA A 416 11.59 -4.59 -12.80
C ALA A 416 10.45 -4.63 -13.83
N ASP A 417 9.79 -3.49 -14.08
CA ASP A 417 8.56 -3.44 -14.91
C ASP A 417 8.76 -2.76 -16.26
N ILE A 418 9.94 -2.17 -16.48
CA ILE A 418 10.37 -1.64 -17.78
C ILE A 418 11.60 -2.43 -18.18
N ALA A 419 11.57 -3.02 -19.38
CA ALA A 419 12.75 -3.68 -19.94
C ALA A 419 13.22 -2.93 -21.20
N PRO A 420 14.55 -2.77 -21.37
CA PRO A 420 15.14 -2.18 -22.57
C PRO A 420 14.66 -2.85 -23.85
N ALA A 421 14.63 -2.10 -24.95
CA ALA A 421 14.09 -2.59 -26.22
C ALA A 421 14.85 -3.81 -26.79
N ASP A 422 16.15 -3.92 -26.48
CA ASP A 422 17.00 -5.04 -26.89
C ASP A 422 17.07 -6.17 -25.84
N ASN A 423 16.35 -6.05 -24.72
CA ASN A 423 16.45 -6.98 -23.59
C ASN A 423 16.15 -8.43 -23.99
N ALA A 424 15.21 -8.64 -24.92
CA ALA A 424 14.87 -9.96 -25.47
C ALA A 424 16.05 -10.69 -26.15
N THR A 425 17.11 -9.97 -26.52
CA THR A 425 18.31 -10.52 -27.15
C THR A 425 19.44 -10.85 -26.16
N LYS A 426 19.30 -10.47 -24.89
CA LYS A 426 20.31 -10.72 -23.85
C LYS A 426 20.28 -12.19 -23.39
N PRO A 427 21.35 -12.71 -22.76
CA PRO A 427 21.39 -14.10 -22.27
C PRO A 427 20.33 -14.44 -21.21
N HIS A 428 19.94 -13.46 -20.39
CA HIS A 428 18.92 -13.60 -19.35
C HIS A 428 17.87 -12.49 -19.44
N PRO A 429 17.02 -12.50 -20.48
CA PRO A 429 16.08 -11.41 -20.77
C PRO A 429 15.08 -11.19 -19.62
N PHE A 430 14.65 -12.25 -18.95
CA PHE A 430 13.70 -12.18 -17.83
C PHE A 430 14.29 -11.58 -16.54
N ARG A 431 15.62 -11.40 -16.44
CA ARG A 431 16.28 -10.66 -15.34
C ARG A 431 16.52 -9.19 -15.67
N ILE A 432 16.16 -8.77 -16.89
CA ILE A 432 16.41 -7.44 -17.42
C ILE A 432 17.92 -7.12 -17.31
N GLN A 433 18.73 -7.92 -17.99
CA GLN A 433 20.18 -8.04 -17.75
C GLN A 433 20.91 -6.69 -17.70
N GLU A 434 20.56 -5.75 -18.57
CA GLU A 434 21.17 -4.41 -18.62
C GLU A 434 20.92 -3.57 -17.36
N HIS A 435 19.88 -3.85 -16.59
CA HIS A 435 19.63 -3.18 -15.30
C HIS A 435 20.43 -3.80 -14.14
N VAL A 436 21.11 -4.92 -14.40
CA VAL A 436 21.85 -5.70 -13.41
C VAL A 436 23.36 -5.62 -13.64
N ASP A 437 23.78 -5.56 -14.91
CA ASP A 437 25.17 -5.33 -15.36
C ASP A 437 25.62 -3.89 -15.09
#